data_AF-A0A2V8YZL9-F1
#
_entry.id   AF-A0A2V8YZL9-F1
#
_cell.length_a   1.000
_cell.length_b   1.000
_cell.length_c   1.000
_cell.angle_alpha   90.00
_cell.angle_beta   90.00
_cell.angle_gamma   90.00
#
_symmetry.space_group_name_H-M   'P 1'
#
loop_
_entity.id
_entity.type
_entity.pdbx_description
1 polymer ?
#
loop_
_entity_poly.entity_id
_entity_poly.type
_entity_poly.pdbx_seq_one_letter_code
_entity_poly.pdbx_strand_id
1 'polypeptide(L)'
;MKLVVVVLVVGLTFASIGTDARPQIQSKNAHDYYKGLYVAGGLQQYSQYACFFDDDVASIRDFFFTVIFSDEMLAELKSTPLGTEMLKLLPKQDQEFIRKRSAGIYRYNKGIFLNGVVMYKDDLSSWVKISNDGKGRERFWFQRQTLRFAWIFEKPKALPPAFGHCERIPTDIKQNGENE
;
A
#
# COMPACT_ATOMS: atom_id res chain seq x y z
N MET A 1 -46.35 61.98 12.12
CA MET A 1 -45.67 61.67 10.84
C MET A 1 -44.55 60.68 11.12
N LYS A 2 -44.57 59.60 10.34
CA LYS A 2 -43.61 58.50 10.08
C LYS A 2 -42.20 58.52 10.74
N LEU A 3 -41.96 57.48 11.54
CA LEU A 3 -40.88 56.46 11.51
C LEU A 3 -39.53 56.84 10.87
N VAL A 4 -38.42 56.63 11.61
CA VAL A 4 -37.29 55.77 11.17
C VAL A 4 -36.65 55.14 12.41
N VAL A 5 -36.86 53.84 12.60
CA VAL A 5 -36.08 53.00 13.52
C VAL A 5 -34.92 52.44 12.70
N VAL A 6 -33.69 52.87 13.00
CA VAL A 6 -32.48 52.32 12.39
C VAL A 6 -32.13 51.05 13.15
N VAL A 7 -32.52 49.90 12.60
CA VAL A 7 -32.09 48.59 13.08
C VAL A 7 -30.64 48.37 12.62
N LEU A 8 -29.70 48.43 13.57
CA LEU A 8 -28.30 48.08 13.35
C LEU A 8 -28.18 46.55 13.31
N VAL A 9 -28.21 45.96 12.11
CA VAL A 9 -27.90 44.54 11.91
C VAL A 9 -26.38 44.39 11.99
N VAL A 10 -25.88 44.01 13.17
CA VAL A 10 -24.50 43.53 13.31
C VAL A 10 -24.42 42.17 12.64
N GLY A 11 -23.93 42.18 11.40
CA GLY A 11 -23.59 40.96 10.68
C GLY A 11 -22.45 40.24 11.39
N LEU A 12 -22.77 39.16 12.10
CA LEU A 12 -21.82 38.14 12.51
C LEU A 12 -21.30 37.44 11.24
N THR A 13 -20.22 37.96 10.67
CA THR A 13 -19.39 37.19 9.75
C THR A 13 -18.68 36.12 10.57
N PHE A 14 -19.26 34.91 10.62
CA PHE A 14 -18.52 33.72 10.99
C PHE A 14 -17.45 33.50 9.91
N ALA A 15 -16.27 34.09 10.13
CA ALA A 15 -15.07 33.69 9.44
C ALA A 15 -14.76 32.26 9.91
N SER A 16 -15.20 31.27 9.13
CA SER A 16 -14.75 29.89 9.23
C SER A 16 -13.28 29.82 8.83
N ILE A 17 -12.41 30.25 9.74
CA ILE A 17 -10.97 30.05 9.68
C ILE A 17 -10.72 28.68 10.28
N GLY A 18 -10.33 27.73 9.43
CA GLY A 18 -10.02 26.37 9.85
C GLY A 18 -10.29 25.33 8.77
N THR A 19 -10.06 25.64 7.51
CA THR A 19 -9.68 24.57 6.58
C THR A 19 -8.40 23.96 7.14
N ASP A 20 -8.49 22.72 7.62
CA ASP A 20 -7.34 21.85 7.85
C ASP A 20 -6.49 21.88 6.58
N ALA A 21 -5.51 22.77 6.55
CA ALA A 21 -4.43 22.75 5.59
C ALA A 21 -3.59 21.54 5.96
N ARG A 22 -4.07 20.35 5.58
CA ARG A 22 -3.20 19.19 5.43
C ARG A 22 -2.04 19.68 4.56
N PRO A 23 -0.80 19.66 5.05
CA PRO A 23 0.32 20.11 4.25
C PRO A 23 0.25 19.37 2.91
N GLN A 24 0.05 20.10 1.82
CA GLN A 24 0.26 19.52 0.49
C GLN A 24 1.76 19.27 0.40
N ILE A 25 2.16 18.06 0.77
CA ILE A 25 3.50 17.56 0.49
C ILE A 25 3.61 17.60 -1.03
N GLN A 26 4.37 18.57 -1.57
CA GLN A 26 4.91 18.48 -2.92
C GLN A 26 5.91 17.32 -2.91
N SER A 27 5.39 16.10 -3.01
CA SER A 27 6.20 14.88 -3.06
C SER A 27 6.96 14.83 -4.38
N LYS A 28 8.28 14.64 -4.28
CA LYS A 28 9.19 14.70 -5.42
C LYS A 28 9.47 13.32 -6.01
N ASN A 29 9.24 12.26 -5.25
CA ASN A 29 9.47 10.87 -5.63
C ASN A 29 8.49 9.92 -4.91
N ALA A 30 8.49 8.65 -5.30
CA ALA A 30 7.66 7.59 -4.70
C ALA A 30 7.82 7.45 -3.18
N HIS A 31 9.03 7.69 -2.64
CA HIS A 31 9.28 7.63 -1.18
C HIS A 31 8.54 8.74 -0.42
N ASP A 32 8.54 9.96 -0.95
CA ASP A 32 7.81 11.08 -0.38
C ASP A 32 6.29 10.83 -0.38
N TYR A 33 5.77 10.26 -1.49
CA TYR A 33 4.37 9.84 -1.56
C TYR A 33 4.05 8.77 -0.51
N TYR A 34 4.92 7.78 -0.33
CA TYR A 34 4.77 6.76 0.71
C TYR A 34 4.73 7.39 2.10
N LYS A 35 5.70 8.24 2.45
CA LYS A 35 5.76 8.90 3.76
C LYS A 35 4.49 9.71 4.06
N GLY A 36 4.04 10.51 3.10
CA GLY A 36 2.82 11.28 3.23
C GLY A 36 1.59 10.40 3.42
N LEU A 37 1.49 9.31 2.66
CA LEU A 37 0.40 8.34 2.79
C LEU A 37 0.45 7.59 4.12
N TYR A 38 1.64 7.16 4.56
CA TYR A 38 1.87 6.46 5.82
C TYR A 38 1.43 7.27 7.03
N VAL A 39 1.87 8.53 7.12
CA VAL A 39 1.51 9.46 8.21
C VAL A 39 0.01 9.75 8.23
N ALA A 40 -0.64 9.74 7.07
CA ALA A 40 -2.08 9.90 6.96
C ALA A 40 -2.88 8.62 7.31
N GLY A 41 -2.21 7.51 7.69
CA GLY A 41 -2.85 6.21 7.90
C GLY A 41 -3.42 5.62 6.60
N GLY A 42 -2.91 6.03 5.44
CA GLY A 42 -3.54 5.79 4.15
C GLY A 42 -3.19 4.47 3.47
N LEU A 43 -2.29 3.66 4.02
CA LEU A 43 -1.87 2.41 3.39
C LEU A 43 -2.97 1.34 3.46
N GLN A 44 -2.99 0.48 2.45
CA GLN A 44 -3.77 -0.75 2.47
C GLN A 44 -3.23 -1.68 3.56
N GLN A 45 -4.16 -2.34 4.26
CA GLN A 45 -3.91 -3.10 5.49
C GLN A 45 -2.81 -4.15 5.36
N TYR A 46 -2.16 -4.44 6.50
CA TYR A 46 -1.27 -5.59 6.72
C TYR A 46 -0.04 -5.68 5.82
N SER A 47 0.33 -4.60 5.16
CA SER A 47 1.58 -4.56 4.41
C SER A 47 2.78 -4.57 5.36
N GLN A 48 3.77 -5.41 5.07
CA GLN A 48 4.97 -5.56 5.90
C GLN A 48 6.12 -4.71 5.40
N TYR A 49 6.19 -4.52 4.08
CA TYR A 49 7.25 -3.76 3.44
C TYR A 49 6.68 -2.79 2.42
N ALA A 50 7.29 -1.61 2.30
CA ALA A 50 7.08 -0.65 1.22
C ALA A 50 8.29 -0.67 0.31
N CYS A 51 8.09 -0.78 -1.00
CA CYS A 51 9.14 -1.04 -1.98
C CYS A 51 9.18 0.05 -3.07
N PHE A 52 10.40 0.47 -3.40
CA PHE A 52 10.72 1.57 -4.30
C PHE A 52 11.70 1.09 -5.35
N PHE A 53 11.45 1.44 -6.62
CA PHE A 53 12.38 1.15 -7.71
C PHE A 53 13.60 2.04 -7.60
N ASP A 54 14.78 1.49 -7.89
CA ASP A 54 16.03 2.26 -7.90
C ASP A 54 16.15 3.14 -9.15
N ASP A 55 15.48 2.75 -10.23
CA ASP A 55 15.60 3.44 -11.51
C ASP A 55 14.71 4.70 -11.54
N ASP A 56 15.32 5.84 -11.86
CA ASP A 56 14.65 7.11 -12.21
C ASP A 56 14.00 7.05 -13.61
N VAL A 57 13.33 5.95 -13.94
CA VAL A 57 12.49 5.92 -15.14
C VAL A 57 11.28 6.79 -14.84
N ALA A 58 11.10 7.86 -15.62
CA ALA A 58 10.02 8.83 -15.43
C ALA A 58 8.63 8.18 -15.32
N SER A 59 8.43 7.00 -15.92
CA SER A 59 7.17 6.24 -15.85
C SER A 59 6.92 5.51 -14.52
N ILE A 60 7.94 5.26 -13.70
CA ILE A 60 7.82 4.56 -12.41
C ILE A 60 8.30 5.42 -11.22
N ARG A 61 8.81 6.64 -11.47
CA ARG A 61 9.34 7.55 -10.44
C ARG A 61 8.33 7.84 -9.32
N ASP A 62 7.05 7.86 -9.65
CA ASP A 62 5.96 8.14 -8.69
C ASP A 62 5.27 6.85 -8.21
N PHE A 63 5.76 5.69 -8.63
CA PHE A 63 5.18 4.38 -8.33
C PHE A 63 5.94 3.71 -7.18
N PHE A 64 5.18 3.24 -6.19
CA PHE A 64 5.67 2.32 -5.18
C PHE A 64 4.64 1.22 -4.98
N PHE A 65 5.05 0.16 -4.30
CA PHE A 65 4.14 -0.89 -3.90
C PHE A 65 4.44 -1.33 -2.49
N THR A 66 3.43 -1.87 -1.83
CA THR A 66 3.60 -2.53 -0.55
C THR A 66 3.38 -4.03 -0.71
N VAL A 67 4.09 -4.83 0.07
CA VAL A 67 4.01 -6.30 0.01
C VAL A 67 3.68 -6.89 1.37
N ILE A 68 2.80 -7.90 1.34
CA ILE A 68 2.50 -8.78 2.45
C ILE A 68 2.87 -10.21 2.05
N PHE A 69 3.61 -10.89 2.92
CA PHE A 69 3.91 -12.31 2.76
C PHE A 69 3.06 -13.14 3.71
N SER A 70 2.37 -14.14 3.15
CA SER A 70 1.46 -14.99 3.90
C SER A 70 2.17 -15.86 4.95
N ASP A 71 3.45 -16.21 4.75
CA ASP A 71 4.23 -16.98 5.71
C ASP A 71 4.52 -16.17 6.98
N GLU A 72 4.89 -14.91 6.84
CA GLU A 72 5.06 -13.97 7.97
C GLU A 72 3.72 -13.70 8.66
N MET A 73 2.66 -13.48 7.89
CA MET A 73 1.30 -13.27 8.42
C MET A 73 0.77 -14.51 9.18
N LEU A 74 1.01 -15.71 8.65
CA LEU A 74 0.65 -16.97 9.31
C LEU A 74 1.46 -17.19 10.59
N ALA A 75 2.74 -16.83 10.59
CA ALA A 75 3.59 -16.90 11.78
C ALA A 75 3.08 -15.95 12.88
N GLU A 76 2.69 -14.73 12.51
CA GLU A 76 2.11 -13.74 13.41
C GLU A 76 0.78 -14.24 14.01
N LEU A 77 -0.16 -14.70 13.18
CA LEU A 77 -1.45 -15.22 13.66
C LEU A 77 -1.28 -16.43 14.59
N LYS A 78 -0.30 -17.29 14.34
CA LYS A 78 -0.02 -18.45 15.18
C LYS A 78 0.76 -18.12 16.46
N SER A 79 1.27 -16.90 16.60
CA SER A 79 2.04 -16.50 17.79
C SER A 79 1.16 -16.35 19.05
N THR A 80 -0.16 -16.27 18.89
CA THR A 80 -1.11 -16.14 20.01
C THR A 80 -2.31 -17.08 19.86
N PRO A 81 -2.92 -17.53 20.98
CA PRO A 81 -4.18 -18.29 20.92
C PRO A 81 -5.30 -17.52 20.21
N LEU A 82 -5.41 -16.22 20.46
CA LEU A 82 -6.40 -15.36 19.82
C LEU A 82 -6.20 -15.29 18.30
N GLY A 83 -4.97 -15.09 17.82
CA GLY A 83 -4.68 -15.06 16.38
C GLY A 83 -4.98 -16.39 15.69
N THR A 84 -4.78 -17.51 16.38
CA THR A 84 -5.14 -18.84 15.86
C THR A 84 -6.65 -19.00 15.71
N GLU A 85 -7.45 -18.47 16.63
CA GLU A 85 -8.91 -18.44 16.50
C GLU A 85 -9.36 -17.48 15.39
N MET A 86 -8.74 -16.29 15.29
CA MET A 86 -9.04 -15.33 14.22
C MET A 86 -8.82 -15.94 12.82
N LEU A 87 -7.75 -16.70 12.62
CA LEU A 87 -7.49 -17.40 11.36
C LEU A 87 -8.66 -18.32 10.94
N LYS A 88 -9.38 -18.93 11.89
CA LYS A 88 -10.53 -19.80 11.59
C LYS A 88 -11.77 -19.01 11.18
N LEU A 89 -11.88 -17.76 11.64
CA LEU A 89 -13.01 -16.86 11.38
C LEU A 89 -12.89 -16.14 10.03
N LEU A 90 -11.69 -16.06 9.46
CA LEU A 90 -11.47 -15.43 8.15
C LEU A 90 -12.25 -16.16 7.04
N PRO A 91 -12.66 -15.44 5.97
CA PRO A 91 -13.18 -16.06 4.76
C PRO A 91 -12.24 -17.15 4.23
N LYS A 92 -12.82 -18.22 3.65
CA LYS A 92 -12.02 -19.37 3.16
C LYS A 92 -10.93 -18.96 2.18
N GLN A 93 -11.20 -17.97 1.34
CA GLN A 93 -10.24 -17.44 0.37
C GLN A 93 -9.01 -16.82 1.05
N ASP A 94 -9.22 -16.09 2.14
CA ASP A 94 -8.14 -15.47 2.90
C ASP A 94 -7.36 -16.53 3.69
N GLN A 95 -8.06 -17.51 4.27
CA GLN A 95 -7.40 -18.66 4.88
C GLN A 95 -6.49 -19.40 3.89
N GLU A 96 -6.95 -19.58 2.65
CA GLU A 96 -6.14 -20.20 1.59
C GLU A 96 -4.93 -19.35 1.22
N PHE A 97 -5.09 -18.04 1.08
CA PHE A 97 -3.97 -17.13 0.84
C PHE A 97 -2.93 -17.24 1.96
N ILE A 98 -3.36 -17.22 3.22
CA ILE A 98 -2.49 -17.28 4.40
C ILE A 98 -1.76 -18.62 4.48
N ARG A 99 -2.47 -19.72 4.19
CA ARG A 99 -1.88 -21.08 4.26
C ARG A 99 -0.93 -21.39 3.11
N LYS A 100 -1.12 -20.76 1.94
CA LYS A 100 -0.22 -20.92 0.79
C LYS A 100 0.90 -19.91 0.91
N ARG A 101 2.17 -20.29 0.79
CA ARG A 101 3.28 -19.33 0.67
C ARG A 101 3.02 -18.42 -0.54
N SER A 102 2.60 -17.20 -0.29
CA SER A 102 2.06 -16.28 -1.29
C SER A 102 2.48 -14.86 -0.93
N ALA A 103 2.58 -14.00 -1.94
CA ALA A 103 2.83 -12.58 -1.75
C ALA A 103 1.64 -11.79 -2.32
N GLY A 104 1.08 -10.90 -1.51
CA GLY A 104 0.11 -9.91 -1.95
C GLY A 104 0.81 -8.58 -2.17
N ILE A 105 0.60 -7.96 -3.33
CA ILE A 105 1.20 -6.66 -3.69
C ILE A 105 0.09 -5.62 -3.90
N TYR A 106 0.17 -4.53 -3.14
CA TYR A 106 -0.68 -3.36 -3.30
C TYR A 106 0.11 -2.26 -4.00
N ARG A 107 -0.47 -1.67 -5.06
CA ARG A 107 0.26 -0.75 -5.93
C ARG A 107 -0.27 0.67 -5.80
N TYR A 108 0.64 1.63 -5.79
CA TYR A 108 0.33 3.03 -5.63
C TYR A 108 1.03 3.84 -6.71
N ASN A 109 0.35 4.88 -7.21
CA ASN A 109 0.93 5.88 -8.09
C ASN A 109 0.60 7.25 -7.51
N LYS A 110 1.62 8.05 -7.21
CA LYS A 110 1.44 9.36 -6.55
C LYS A 110 0.63 9.26 -5.25
N GLY A 111 0.83 8.19 -4.49
CA GLY A 111 0.09 7.92 -3.24
C GLY A 111 -1.35 7.47 -3.44
N ILE A 112 -1.82 7.32 -4.69
CA ILE A 112 -3.17 6.83 -5.00
C ILE A 112 -3.10 5.31 -5.19
N PHE A 113 -3.90 4.57 -4.44
CA PHE A 113 -4.04 3.13 -4.60
C PHE A 113 -4.65 2.80 -5.97
N LEU A 114 -4.00 1.92 -6.74
CA LEU A 114 -4.37 1.59 -8.12
C LEU A 114 -5.47 0.52 -8.25
N ASN A 115 -6.11 0.15 -7.13
CA ASN A 115 -7.08 -0.93 -6.97
C ASN A 115 -6.52 -2.35 -7.09
N GLY A 116 -7.10 -3.22 -6.25
CA GLY A 116 -6.85 -4.66 -6.23
C GLY A 116 -5.53 -5.05 -5.59
N VAL A 117 -5.51 -6.23 -4.98
CA VAL A 117 -4.28 -6.90 -4.56
C VAL A 117 -3.80 -7.80 -5.70
N VAL A 118 -2.51 -7.70 -6.04
CA VAL A 118 -1.89 -8.60 -7.02
C VAL A 118 -1.28 -9.77 -6.27
N MET A 119 -1.77 -10.97 -6.56
CA MET A 119 -1.37 -12.18 -5.85
C MET A 119 -0.31 -12.94 -6.64
N TYR A 120 0.79 -13.25 -5.98
CA TYR A 120 1.86 -14.11 -6.50
C TYR A 120 1.96 -15.37 -5.65
N LYS A 121 2.24 -16.49 -6.30
CA LYS A 121 2.41 -17.80 -5.65
C LYS A 121 3.89 -18.11 -5.50
N ASP A 122 4.31 -18.61 -4.35
CA ASP A 122 5.67 -19.10 -4.13
C ASP A 122 6.01 -20.21 -5.13
N ASP A 123 7.22 -20.14 -5.68
CA ASP A 123 7.83 -21.20 -6.47
C ASP A 123 9.21 -21.59 -5.93
N LEU A 124 9.31 -21.66 -4.59
CA LEU A 124 10.47 -21.98 -3.76
C LEU A 124 11.38 -20.79 -3.46
N SER A 125 11.86 -20.10 -4.49
CA SER A 125 12.86 -19.03 -4.36
C SER A 125 12.33 -17.64 -4.72
N SER A 126 11.16 -17.57 -5.34
CA SER A 126 10.51 -16.33 -5.73
C SER A 126 8.99 -16.46 -5.67
N TRP A 127 8.29 -15.39 -6.05
CA TRP A 127 6.85 -15.38 -6.18
C TRP A 127 6.46 -15.09 -7.63
N VAL A 128 5.60 -15.93 -8.19
CA VAL A 128 5.22 -15.90 -9.60
C VAL A 128 3.72 -15.68 -9.77
N LYS A 129 3.38 -14.81 -10.73
CA LYS A 129 2.03 -14.61 -11.23
C LYS A 129 2.00 -14.91 -12.72
N ILE A 130 1.10 -15.80 -13.13
CA ILE A 130 0.84 -16.04 -14.56
C ILE A 130 0.03 -14.85 -15.09
N SER A 131 0.41 -14.30 -16.24
CA SER A 131 -0.34 -13.22 -16.86
C SER A 131 -1.74 -13.67 -17.27
N ASN A 132 -2.70 -12.75 -17.30
CA ASN A 132 -4.10 -13.09 -17.59
C ASN A 132 -4.32 -13.74 -18.97
N ASP A 133 -3.43 -13.45 -19.93
CA ASP A 133 -3.44 -14.05 -21.27
C ASP A 133 -2.77 -15.45 -21.32
N GLY A 134 -2.22 -15.93 -20.20
CA GLY A 134 -1.49 -17.20 -20.10
C GLY A 134 -0.15 -17.25 -20.84
N LYS A 135 0.26 -16.14 -21.49
CA LYS A 135 1.42 -16.09 -22.41
C LYS A 135 2.70 -15.57 -21.76
N GLY A 136 2.71 -15.41 -20.44
CA GLY A 136 3.89 -14.99 -19.71
C GLY A 136 3.72 -15.09 -18.21
N ARG A 137 4.80 -14.75 -17.52
CA ARG A 137 4.85 -14.76 -16.06
C ARG A 137 5.49 -13.47 -15.57
N GLU A 138 5.00 -12.99 -14.45
CA GLU A 138 5.66 -11.96 -13.67
C GLU A 138 6.31 -12.65 -12.48
N ARG A 139 7.60 -12.41 -12.28
CA ARG A 139 8.36 -12.97 -11.18
C ARG A 139 8.85 -11.85 -10.28
N PHE A 140 8.54 -11.99 -9.00
CA PHE A 140 8.97 -11.11 -7.94
C PHE A 140 9.96 -11.86 -7.05
N TRP A 141 11.17 -11.34 -6.94
CA TRP A 141 12.19 -11.80 -6.00
C TRP A 141 12.33 -10.78 -4.90
N PHE A 142 12.38 -11.23 -3.65
CA PHE A 142 12.61 -10.36 -2.50
C PHE A 142 13.55 -11.03 -1.51
N GLN A 143 14.66 -10.36 -1.21
CA GLN A 143 15.63 -10.81 -0.22
C GLN A 143 15.42 -10.05 1.09
N ARG A 144 14.74 -10.70 2.04
CA ARG A 144 14.38 -10.12 3.36
C ARG A 144 15.55 -9.55 4.17
N GLN A 145 16.76 -10.10 4.00
CA GLN A 145 17.95 -9.68 4.74
C GLN A 145 18.52 -8.35 4.25
N THR A 146 18.52 -8.15 2.93
CA THR A 146 19.06 -6.95 2.29
C THR A 146 17.96 -5.96 1.92
N LEU A 147 16.70 -6.37 2.03
CA LEU A 147 15.51 -5.65 1.58
C LEU A 147 15.58 -5.26 0.11
N ARG A 148 16.28 -6.04 -0.71
CA ARG A 148 16.38 -5.81 -2.15
C ARG A 148 15.35 -6.67 -2.88
N PHE A 149 14.81 -6.12 -3.96
CA PHE A 149 13.90 -6.88 -4.82
C PHE A 149 14.32 -6.82 -6.30
N ALA A 150 13.85 -7.81 -7.05
CA ALA A 150 13.87 -7.80 -8.50
C ALA A 150 12.49 -8.18 -9.04
N TRP A 151 12.02 -7.49 -10.07
CA TRP A 151 10.76 -7.74 -10.73
C TRP A 151 11.00 -7.99 -12.21
N ILE A 152 10.68 -9.21 -12.66
CA ILE A 152 11.03 -9.72 -13.98
C ILE A 152 9.75 -10.11 -14.72
N PHE A 153 9.61 -9.64 -15.96
CA PHE A 153 8.55 -10.07 -16.87
C PHE A 153 9.09 -11.15 -17.80
N GLU A 154 8.60 -12.39 -17.68
CA GLU A 154 8.97 -13.52 -18.53
C GLU A 154 8.00 -13.59 -19.74
N LYS A 155 8.25 -12.78 -20.78
CA LYS A 155 7.51 -12.78 -22.05
C LYS A 155 8.44 -12.61 -23.27
N PRO A 156 8.05 -13.07 -24.47
CA PRO A 156 8.71 -12.67 -25.72
C PRO A 156 8.57 -11.15 -25.87
N LYS A 157 9.70 -10.41 -25.93
CA LYS A 157 9.80 -8.93 -25.82
C LYS A 157 9.53 -8.37 -24.41
N ALA A 158 10.01 -9.06 -23.39
CA ALA A 158 9.98 -8.60 -22.01
C ALA A 158 10.59 -7.20 -21.83
N LEU A 159 9.98 -6.41 -20.95
CA LEU A 159 10.64 -5.25 -20.36
C LEU A 159 11.91 -5.71 -19.62
N PRO A 160 12.96 -4.88 -19.54
CA PRO A 160 14.11 -5.20 -18.72
C PRO A 160 13.69 -5.49 -17.28
N PRO A 161 14.41 -6.37 -16.56
CA PRO A 161 14.23 -6.54 -15.13
C PRO A 161 14.27 -5.18 -14.42
N ALA A 162 13.34 -4.97 -13.51
CA ALA A 162 13.30 -3.78 -12.67
C ALA A 162 13.80 -4.12 -11.27
N PHE A 163 14.66 -3.29 -10.71
CA PHE A 163 15.28 -3.51 -9.41
C PHE A 163 14.90 -2.41 -8.43
N GLY A 164 15.03 -2.72 -7.15
CA GLY A 164 14.77 -1.74 -6.12
C GLY A 164 15.10 -2.23 -4.73
N HIS A 165 14.62 -1.45 -3.76
CA HIS A 165 14.74 -1.73 -2.35
C HIS A 165 13.38 -1.59 -1.67
N CYS A 166 13.28 -2.18 -0.49
CA CYS A 166 12.13 -2.02 0.37
C CYS A 166 12.56 -1.52 1.75
N GLU A 167 11.59 -0.99 2.47
CA GLU A 167 11.68 -0.60 3.86
C GLU A 167 10.62 -1.38 4.63
N ARG A 168 10.92 -1.76 5.87
CA ARG A 168 9.88 -2.30 6.76
C ARG A 168 8.90 -1.17 7.10
N ILE A 169 7.61 -1.46 6.98
CA ILE A 169 6.57 -0.52 7.39
C ILE A 169 6.49 -0.58 8.91
N PRO A 170 6.72 0.55 9.63
CA PRO A 170 6.55 0.57 11.07
C PRO A 170 5.07 0.34 11.45
N THR A 171 4.84 -0.16 12.66
CA THR A 171 3.49 -0.46 13.17
C THR A 171 3.01 0.60 14.17
N ASP A 172 3.62 1.79 14.16
CA ASP A 172 3.32 2.88 15.11
C ASP A 172 2.16 3.77 14.65
N ILE A 173 1.79 3.74 13.37
CA ILE A 173 0.63 4.44 12.82
C ILE A 173 -0.40 3.45 12.31
N LYS A 174 -1.61 3.54 12.87
CA LYS A 174 -2.80 2.80 12.44
C LYS A 174 -3.13 3.11 10.97
N GLN A 175 -3.25 2.07 10.14
CA GLN A 175 -3.54 2.21 8.70
C GLN A 175 -5.03 1.95 8.38
N ASN A 176 -5.52 2.48 7.26
CA ASN A 176 -6.94 2.56 6.88
C ASN A 176 -7.70 1.24 6.90
N GLY A 177 -7.02 0.10 6.79
CA GLY A 177 -7.69 -1.19 6.92
C GLY A 177 -8.01 -1.62 8.37
N GLU A 178 -7.41 -1.03 9.40
CA GLU A 178 -7.67 -1.43 10.80
C GLU A 178 -9.02 -0.94 11.38
N ASN A 179 -9.92 -0.41 10.54
CA ASN A 179 -11.26 0.07 10.91
C ASN A 179 -12.40 -0.74 10.26
N GLU A 180 -12.10 -1.79 9.48
CA GLU A 180 -13.10 -2.74 8.94
C GLU A 180 -13.10 -4.07 9.69
#